data_AF-A0A537W953-F1
#
_entry.id   AF-A0A537W953-F1
#
_cell.length_a   1.000
_cell.length_b   1.000
_cell.length_c   1.000
_cell.angle_alpha   90.00
_cell.angle_beta   90.00
_cell.angle_gamma   90.00
#
_symmetry.space_group_name_H-M   'P 1'
#
loop_
_entity.id
_entity.type
_entity.pdbx_description
1 polymer ?
#
loop_
_entity_poly.entity_id
_entity_poly.type
_entity_poly.pdbx_seq_one_letter_code
_entity_poly.pdbx_strand_id
1 'polypeptide(L)'
;DGVRAEIAMLQTPDGHGRLELTRFHTPSTQGGNRHAPANTPGLRHVAFAVEDIDALIAGLRARGAELVGELERYEDRYRLCYVRGPEGIIVELAEQIG
;
A
#
# COMPACT_ATOMS: atom_id res chain seq x y z
N ASP A 1 2.71 6.43 -31.16
CA ASP A 1 3.55 5.36 -30.57
C ASP A 1 2.80 4.11 -30.08
N GLY A 2 1.51 3.93 -30.40
CA GLY A 2 0.80 2.66 -30.17
C GLY A 2 0.56 2.26 -28.71
N VAL A 3 0.91 3.12 -27.74
CA VAL A 3 0.70 2.87 -26.32
C VAL A 3 -0.77 3.06 -25.95
N ARG A 4 -1.34 2.09 -25.22
CA ARG A 4 -2.71 2.17 -24.69
C ARG A 4 -2.73 1.76 -23.23
N ALA A 5 -3.31 2.58 -22.37
CA ALA A 5 -3.42 2.33 -20.93
C ALA A 5 -4.73 2.87 -20.35
N GLU A 6 -5.16 2.28 -19.23
CA GLU A 6 -6.20 2.79 -18.33
C GLU A 6 -5.53 3.37 -17.08
N ILE A 7 -5.99 4.53 -16.62
CA ILE A 7 -5.43 5.23 -15.46
C ILE A 7 -6.55 5.53 -14.47
N ALA A 8 -6.29 5.26 -13.20
CA ALA A 8 -7.10 5.70 -12.08
C ALA A 8 -6.27 6.57 -11.14
N MET A 9 -6.70 7.81 -10.93
CA MET A 9 -6.09 8.74 -9.98
C MET A 9 -6.81 8.66 -8.64
N LEU A 10 -6.05 8.38 -7.58
CA LEU A 10 -6.50 8.47 -6.20
C LEU A 10 -5.93 9.75 -5.57
N GLN A 11 -6.68 10.35 -4.66
CA GLN A 11 -6.26 11.51 -3.89
C GLN A 11 -6.54 11.26 -2.42
N THR A 12 -5.62 11.66 -1.53
CA THR A 12 -5.88 11.67 -0.10
C THR A 12 -6.95 12.70 0.26
N PRO A 13 -7.72 12.50 1.34
CA PRO A 13 -8.79 13.44 1.72
C PRO A 13 -8.31 14.88 1.96
N ASP A 14 -7.09 15.06 2.45
CA ASP A 14 -6.45 16.36 2.65
C ASP A 14 -6.02 17.05 1.35
N GLY A 15 -6.07 16.33 0.22
CA GLY A 15 -5.73 16.81 -1.10
C GLY A 15 -4.24 16.87 -1.44
N HIS A 16 -3.35 16.54 -0.49
CA HIS A 16 -1.90 16.70 -0.63
C HIS A 16 -1.19 15.50 -1.27
N GLY A 17 -1.73 14.29 -1.09
CA GLY A 17 -1.25 13.05 -1.67
C GLY A 17 -2.06 12.64 -2.90
N ARG A 18 -1.37 12.12 -3.93
CA ARG A 18 -1.99 11.48 -5.09
C ARG A 18 -1.28 10.18 -5.42
N LEU A 19 -2.04 9.16 -5.81
CA LEU A 19 -1.52 7.91 -6.32
C LEU A 19 -2.13 7.64 -7.69
N GLU A 20 -1.27 7.44 -8.69
CA GLU A 20 -1.68 7.01 -10.03
C GLU A 20 -1.59 5.49 -10.13
N LEU A 21 -2.70 4.84 -10.48
CA LEU A 21 -2.74 3.42 -10.81
C LEU A 21 -2.87 3.27 -12.33
N THR A 22 -1.89 2.64 -12.96
CA THR A 22 -1.81 2.54 -14.42
C THR A 22 -1.79 1.10 -14.88
N ARG A 23 -2.73 0.75 -15.75
CA ARG A 23 -2.81 -0.55 -16.41
C ARG A 23 -2.48 -0.39 -17.90
N PHE A 24 -1.35 -0.93 -18.33
CA PHE A 24 -0.98 -0.96 -19.74
C PHE A 24 -1.67 -2.10 -20.50
N HIS A 25 -2.29 -1.77 -21.64
CA HIS A 25 -2.80 -2.73 -22.61
C HIS A 25 -1.84 -2.98 -23.76
N THR A 26 -1.06 -1.96 -24.15
CA THR A 26 -0.08 -2.06 -25.23
C THR A 26 1.08 -1.09 -24.93
N PRO A 27 2.35 -1.56 -24.93
CA PRO A 27 2.74 -2.98 -24.89
C PRO A 27 2.19 -3.66 -23.62
N SER A 28 1.90 -4.96 -23.70
CA SER A 28 1.51 -5.74 -22.53
C SER A 28 2.71 -5.90 -21.59
N THR A 29 2.49 -5.75 -20.30
CA THR A 29 3.53 -5.94 -19.29
C THR A 29 4.07 -7.37 -19.32
N GLN A 30 5.39 -7.54 -19.37
CA GLN A 30 6.01 -8.83 -19.03
C GLN A 30 5.98 -8.94 -17.51
N GLY A 31 5.36 -10.01 -16.98
CA GLY A 31 5.07 -10.13 -15.55
C GLY A 31 6.28 -9.98 -14.63
N GLY A 32 6.02 -9.65 -13.36
CA GLY A 32 7.01 -9.57 -12.29
C GLY A 32 6.60 -10.39 -11.06
N ASN A 33 7.50 -10.55 -10.10
CA ASN A 33 7.16 -11.19 -8.82
C ASN A 33 6.34 -10.23 -7.94
N ARG A 34 5.01 -10.32 -8.06
CA ARG A 34 4.03 -9.57 -7.24
C ARG A 34 4.21 -9.79 -5.73
N HIS A 35 4.79 -10.91 -5.33
CA HIS A 35 5.03 -11.26 -3.93
C HIS A 35 6.50 -11.19 -3.54
N ALA A 36 7.29 -10.35 -4.22
CA ALA A 36 8.70 -10.17 -3.91
C ALA A 36 8.93 -9.90 -2.40
N PRO A 37 9.95 -10.52 -1.79
CA PRO A 37 10.31 -10.31 -0.39
C PRO A 37 10.53 -8.84 -0.06
N ALA A 38 10.30 -8.44 1.19
CA ALA A 38 10.43 -7.05 1.65
C ALA A 38 11.82 -6.45 1.38
N ASN A 39 12.88 -7.24 1.44
CA ASN A 39 14.26 -6.82 1.18
C ASN A 39 14.66 -6.79 -0.32
N THR A 40 13.69 -6.85 -1.25
CA THR A 40 13.98 -6.70 -2.69
C THR A 40 14.27 -5.23 -3.02
N PRO A 41 15.39 -4.90 -3.71
CA PRO A 41 15.69 -3.53 -4.12
C PRO A 41 14.61 -2.91 -5.01
N GLY A 42 14.31 -1.62 -4.80
CA GLY A 42 13.31 -0.85 -5.57
C GLY A 42 12.31 -0.11 -4.68
N LEU A 43 11.24 0.41 -5.26
CA LEU A 43 10.12 0.99 -4.50
C LEU A 43 9.48 -0.12 -3.66
N ARG A 44 9.51 0.03 -2.33
CA ARG A 44 9.10 -1.02 -1.39
C ARG A 44 7.64 -0.94 -0.99
N HIS A 45 7.20 0.25 -0.57
CA HIS A 45 5.86 0.49 -0.08
C HIS A 45 5.51 1.98 -0.23
N VAL A 46 4.22 2.26 -0.08
CA VAL A 46 3.70 3.61 0.15
C VAL A 46 3.11 3.61 1.56
N ALA A 47 3.40 4.66 2.33
CA ALA A 47 2.94 4.81 3.70
C ALA A 47 1.73 5.76 3.79
N PHE A 48 0.73 5.37 4.58
CA PHE A 48 -0.42 6.20 4.92
C PHE A 48 -0.44 6.44 6.43
N ALA A 49 -0.49 7.72 6.81
CA ALA A 49 -0.85 8.11 8.17
C ALA A 49 -2.36 7.89 8.36
N VAL A 50 -2.74 7.27 9.47
CA VAL A 50 -4.13 6.89 9.75
C VAL A 50 -4.52 7.30 11.17
N GLU A 51 -5.82 7.54 11.39
CA GLU A 51 -6.34 8.01 12.68
C GLU A 51 -6.60 6.88 13.68
N ASP A 52 -7.01 5.70 13.20
CA ASP A 52 -7.30 4.52 14.03
C ASP A 52 -6.81 3.26 13.30
N ILE A 53 -5.64 2.75 13.71
CA ILE A 53 -5.02 1.60 13.05
C ILE A 53 -5.76 0.30 13.35
N ASP A 54 -6.39 0.18 14.53
CA ASP A 54 -7.08 -1.05 14.93
C ASP A 54 -8.36 -1.24 14.11
N ALA A 55 -9.16 -0.18 13.98
CA ALA A 55 -10.36 -0.19 13.15
C ALA A 55 -10.02 -0.45 11.67
N LEU A 56 -8.94 0.16 11.17
CA LEU A 56 -8.51 -0.04 9.79
C LEU A 56 -8.02 -1.47 9.53
N ILE A 57 -7.19 -2.03 10.42
CA ILE A 57 -6.74 -3.43 10.33
C ILE A 57 -7.94 -4.38 10.35
N ALA A 58 -8.90 -4.17 11.26
CA ALA A 58 -10.11 -4.99 11.32
C ALA A 58 -10.90 -4.94 10.00
N GLY A 59 -11.08 -3.75 9.44
CA GLY A 59 -11.77 -3.54 8.17
C GLY A 59 -11.03 -4.17 6.97
N LEU A 60 -9.70 -4.12 6.95
CA LEU A 60 -8.88 -4.73 5.91
C LEU A 60 -8.90 -6.27 5.99
N ARG A 61 -8.76 -6.83 7.19
CA ARG A 61 -8.87 -8.29 7.41
C ARG A 61 -10.22 -8.84 7.00
N ALA A 62 -11.31 -8.12 7.30
CA ALA A 62 -12.66 -8.49 6.86
C ALA A 62 -12.81 -8.55 5.32
N ARG A 63 -11.90 -7.89 4.57
CA ARG A 63 -11.83 -7.91 3.10
C ARG A 63 -10.76 -8.87 2.56
N GLY A 64 -10.17 -9.70 3.43
CA GLY A 64 -9.17 -10.70 3.06
C GLY A 64 -7.74 -10.18 2.98
N ALA A 65 -7.45 -8.98 3.50
CA ALA A 65 -6.08 -8.50 3.59
C ALA A 65 -5.31 -9.20 4.73
N GLU A 66 -4.02 -9.43 4.50
CA GLU A 66 -3.11 -10.03 5.46
C GLU A 66 -2.05 -9.03 5.90
N LEU A 67 -1.69 -9.05 7.19
CA LEU A 67 -0.53 -8.31 7.68
C LEU A 67 0.76 -8.97 7.17
N VAL A 68 1.77 -8.14 6.93
CA VAL A 68 3.15 -8.59 6.75
C VAL A 68 3.87 -8.37 8.08
N GLY A 69 3.99 -9.44 8.87
CA GLY A 69 4.44 -9.36 10.25
C GLY A 69 3.30 -8.95 11.19
N GLU A 70 3.64 -8.18 12.22
CA GLU A 70 2.72 -7.79 13.30
C GLU A 70 2.47 -6.27 13.32
N LEU A 71 1.51 -5.86 14.15
CA LEU A 71 1.34 -4.46 14.53
C LEU A 71 2.40 -4.10 15.58
N GLU A 72 3.33 -3.22 15.21
CA GLU A 72 4.45 -2.83 16.04
C GLU A 72 4.22 -1.46 16.67
N ARG A 73 4.84 -1.25 17.83
CA ARG A 73 4.88 0.06 18.49
C ARG A 73 6.30 0.61 18.41
N TYR A 74 6.46 1.74 17.72
CA TYR A 74 7.72 2.47 17.64
C TYR A 74 7.76 3.57 18.70
N GLU A 75 8.52 3.30 19.76
CA GLU A 75 8.66 4.18 20.92
C GLU A 75 7.29 4.64 21.44
N ASP A 76 7.21 5.89 21.91
CA ASP A 76 5.95 6.55 22.27
C ASP A 76 5.44 7.44 21.14
N ARG A 77 5.73 7.11 19.87
CA ARG A 77 5.44 7.99 18.72
C ARG A 77 4.54 7.40 17.65
N TYR A 78 4.69 6.13 17.30
CA TYR A 78 3.84 5.49 16.29
C TYR A 78 3.43 4.07 16.66
N ARG A 79 2.25 3.67 16.19
CA ARG A 79 1.88 2.27 15.96
C ARG A 79 1.84 2.04 14.46
N LEU A 80 2.48 0.99 13.96
CA LEU A 80 2.58 0.76 12.52
C LEU A 80 2.58 -0.72 12.14
N CYS A 81 2.04 -1.01 10.96
CA CYS A 81 2.09 -2.34 10.38
C CYS A 81 2.19 -2.27 8.86
N TYR A 82 2.60 -3.36 8.26
CA TYR A 82 2.52 -3.55 6.81
C TYR A 82 1.34 -4.46 6.46
N VAL A 83 0.71 -4.17 5.33
CA VAL A 83 -0.34 -5.03 4.73
C VAL A 83 0.02 -5.37 3.30
N ARG A 84 -0.39 -6.56 2.83
CA ARG A 84 -0.42 -6.86 1.39
C ARG A 84 -1.77 -6.48 0.82
N GLY A 85 -1.74 -5.54 -0.11
CA GLY A 85 -2.90 -5.14 -0.92
C GLY A 85 -3.03 -5.95 -2.21
N PRO A 86 -3.90 -5.50 -3.12
CA PRO A 86 -4.02 -6.04 -4.47
C PRO A 86 -2.67 -6.10 -5.18
N GLU A 87 -2.47 -7.15 -5.99
CA GLU A 87 -1.22 -7.42 -6.71
C GLU A 87 0.03 -7.55 -5.82
N GLY A 88 -0.15 -7.79 -4.52
CA GLY A 88 0.95 -8.03 -3.58
C GLY A 88 1.72 -6.76 -3.18
N ILE A 89 1.22 -5.58 -3.57
CA ILE A 89 1.76 -4.27 -3.19
C ILE A 89 1.77 -4.17 -1.66
N ILE A 90 2.91 -3.76 -1.10
CA ILE A 90 3.01 -3.50 0.34
C ILE A 90 2.59 -2.06 0.60
N VAL A 91 1.70 -1.92 1.57
CA VAL A 91 1.26 -0.63 2.10
C VAL A 91 1.62 -0.58 3.59
N GLU A 92 2.22 0.52 4.02
CA GLU A 92 2.43 0.81 5.44
C GLU A 92 1.26 1.63 5.98
N LEU A 93 0.77 1.24 7.15
CA LEU A 93 -0.21 1.99 7.93
C LEU A 93 0.48 2.46 9.20
N ALA A 94 0.43 3.75 9.48
CA ALA A 94 1.04 4.34 10.68
C ALA A 94 0.05 5.27 11.38
N GLU A 95 -0.24 4.98 12.64
CA GLU A 95 -0.99 5.85 13.54
C GLU A 95 -0.01 6.56 14.47
N GLN A 96 -0.06 7.89 14.48
CA GLN A 96 0.71 8.68 15.43
C GLN A 96 0.09 8.54 16.83
N ILE A 97 0.93 8.23 17.81
CA ILE A 97 0.54 8.15 19.22
C ILE A 97 1.28 9.24 20.01
N GLY A 98 0.62 9.79 21.03
CA GLY A 98 1.06 10.95 21.81
C GLY A 98 0.24 12.20 21.51
#